data_AF-A0A356BVE5-F1
#
_entry.id   AF-A0A356BVE5-F1
#
_cell.length_a   1.000
_cell.length_b   1.000
_cell.length_c   1.000
_cell.angle_alpha   90.00
_cell.angle_beta   90.00
_cell.angle_gamma   90.00
#
_symmetry.space_group_name_H-M   'P 1'
#
loop_
_entity.id
_entity.type
_entity.pdbx_description
1 polymer ?
#
loop_
_entity_poly.entity_id
_entity_poly.type
_entity_poly.pdbx_seq_one_letter_code
_entity_poly.pdbx_strand_id
1 'polypeptide(L)'
;MGELERLRQELSIIDQGLLEQFLKRMMIVDQVAEHKGKTEGKVFIPEQEERVVREAEANTPPEFRPYASVFARTLMRLSRERQYERLMDSGLVLVQVLQHAKEPQGQVRTLALLPGLGRDDTQVVAALYPEAALVQTDDAGSACRQVAEGSIDYALLPFTEELVFLLEKHALYVQACLPLNRRYFAVGSKLILPSDVQSVRFLIQIKTVETL
;
A
#
# COMPACT_ATOMS: atom_id res chain seq x y z
N MET A 1 -16.70 -10.65 46.43
CA MET A 1 -16.42 -10.20 45.04
C MET A 1 -17.57 -9.36 44.57
N GLY A 2 -17.31 -8.13 44.10
CA GLY A 2 -18.33 -7.26 43.53
C GLY A 2 -18.72 -7.70 42.12
N GLU A 3 -19.90 -7.30 41.67
CA GLU A 3 -20.44 -7.68 40.35
C GLU A 3 -19.54 -7.26 39.19
N LEU A 4 -18.95 -6.07 39.27
CA LEU A 4 -17.99 -5.58 38.28
C LEU A 4 -16.75 -6.50 38.14
N GLU A 5 -16.30 -7.09 39.25
CA GLU A 5 -15.12 -7.96 39.23
C GLU A 5 -15.43 -9.27 38.51
N ARG A 6 -16.66 -9.81 38.68
CA ARG A 6 -17.09 -11.00 37.94
C ARG A 6 -17.15 -10.74 36.43
N LEU A 7 -17.76 -9.62 36.03
CA LEU A 7 -17.82 -9.23 34.62
C LEU A 7 -16.42 -9.08 33.98
N ARG A 8 -15.45 -8.54 34.73
CA ARG A 8 -14.05 -8.45 34.28
C ARG A 8 -13.39 -9.83 34.14
N GLN A 9 -13.69 -10.75 35.05
CA GLN A 9 -13.19 -12.12 34.95
C GLN A 9 -13.75 -12.86 33.73
N GLU A 10 -15.04 -12.69 33.45
CA GLU A 10 -15.66 -13.23 32.24
C GLU A 10 -15.04 -12.66 30.97
N LEU A 11 -14.81 -11.34 30.91
CA LEU A 11 -14.09 -10.71 29.80
C LEU A 11 -12.67 -11.27 29.64
N SER A 12 -11.93 -11.43 30.74
CA SER A 12 -10.57 -11.98 30.68
C SER A 12 -10.51 -13.39 30.08
N ILE A 13 -11.52 -14.22 30.33
CA ILE A 13 -11.62 -15.57 29.74
C ILE A 13 -11.88 -15.46 28.23
N ILE A 14 -12.77 -14.56 27.81
CA ILE A 14 -13.06 -14.32 26.39
C ILE A 14 -11.81 -13.80 25.67
N ASP A 15 -11.10 -12.84 26.26
CA ASP A 15 -9.90 -12.24 25.70
C ASP A 15 -8.78 -13.28 25.48
N GLN A 16 -8.63 -14.21 26.43
CA GLN A 16 -7.70 -15.33 26.27
C GLN A 16 -8.09 -16.23 25.08
N GLY A 17 -9.38 -16.56 24.94
CA GLY A 17 -9.88 -17.32 23.80
C GLY A 17 -9.69 -16.61 22.47
N LEU A 18 -9.89 -15.28 22.42
CA LEU A 18 -9.63 -14.46 21.24
C LEU A 18 -8.16 -14.49 20.85
N LEU A 19 -7.24 -14.38 21.83
CA LEU A 19 -5.81 -14.43 21.58
C LEU A 19 -5.38 -15.80 21.04
N GLU A 20 -5.90 -16.90 21.60
CA GLU A 20 -5.61 -18.26 21.10
C GLU A 20 -6.06 -18.45 19.65
N GLN A 21 -7.26 -17.97 19.29
CA GLN A 21 -7.75 -18.04 17.91
C GLN A 21 -6.95 -17.13 16.98
N PHE A 22 -6.56 -15.95 17.45
CA PHE A 22 -5.69 -15.04 16.70
C PHE A 22 -4.34 -15.68 16.39
N LEU A 23 -3.70 -16.36 17.36
CA LEU A 23 -2.42 -17.04 17.14
C LEU A 23 -2.54 -18.16 16.10
N LYS A 24 -3.58 -19.00 16.20
CA LYS A 24 -3.86 -20.05 15.19
C LYS A 24 -4.02 -19.43 13.80
N ARG A 25 -4.75 -18.33 13.72
CA ARG A 25 -4.93 -17.57 12.48
C ARG A 25 -3.60 -17.07 11.92
N MET A 26 -2.69 -16.54 12.76
CA MET A 26 -1.38 -16.08 12.31
C MET A 26 -0.48 -17.22 11.80
N MET A 27 -0.57 -18.42 12.37
CA MET A 27 0.11 -19.60 11.82
C MET A 27 -0.39 -19.97 10.42
N ILE A 28 -1.69 -19.81 10.15
CA ILE A 28 -2.24 -20.02 8.80
C ILE A 28 -1.76 -18.91 7.85
N VAL A 29 -1.66 -17.67 8.31
CA VAL A 29 -1.11 -16.55 7.52
C VAL A 29 0.32 -16.84 7.07
N ASP A 30 1.15 -17.44 7.93
CA ASP A 30 2.50 -17.89 7.56
C ASP A 30 2.47 -18.90 6.39
N GLN A 31 1.56 -19.87 6.43
CA GLN A 31 1.39 -20.85 5.34
C GLN A 31 0.88 -20.20 4.05
N VAL A 32 -0.03 -19.22 4.16
CA VAL A 32 -0.51 -18.43 3.01
C VAL A 32 0.64 -17.65 2.38
N ALA A 33 1.52 -17.05 3.19
CA ALA A 33 2.71 -16.34 2.70
C ALA A 33 3.63 -17.27 1.90
N GLU A 34 3.92 -18.47 2.44
CA GLU A 34 4.75 -19.46 1.77
C GLU A 34 4.14 -19.92 0.45
N HIS A 35 2.82 -20.16 0.42
CA HIS A 35 2.12 -20.55 -0.80
C HIS A 35 2.14 -19.45 -1.86
N LYS A 36 1.87 -18.19 -1.47
CA LYS A 36 1.93 -17.05 -2.38
C LYS A 36 3.34 -16.77 -2.90
N GLY A 37 4.36 -16.98 -2.08
CA GLY A 37 5.75 -16.88 -2.52
C GLY A 37 6.09 -17.86 -3.64
N LYS A 38 5.53 -19.08 -3.60
CA LYS A 38 5.71 -20.11 -4.64
C LYS A 38 4.90 -19.83 -5.91
N THR A 39 3.75 -19.17 -5.80
CA THR A 39 2.81 -18.93 -6.91
C THR A 39 2.84 -17.49 -7.44
N GLU A 40 3.74 -16.64 -6.93
CA GLU A 40 3.84 -15.20 -7.25
C GLU A 40 2.55 -14.39 -7.01
N GLY A 41 1.71 -14.86 -6.08
CA GLY A 41 0.44 -14.22 -5.74
C GLY A 41 0.61 -12.91 -4.97
N LYS A 42 -0.19 -11.89 -5.30
CA LYS A 42 -0.19 -10.60 -4.57
C LYS A 42 -0.64 -10.78 -3.11
N VAL A 43 0.04 -10.11 -2.18
CA VAL A 43 -0.33 -10.11 -0.76
C VAL A 43 -1.62 -9.32 -0.52
N PHE A 44 -1.72 -8.11 -1.10
CA PHE A 44 -2.91 -7.27 -1.03
C PHE A 44 -3.82 -7.45 -2.25
N ILE A 45 -5.08 -7.82 -2.00
CA ILE A 45 -6.13 -7.94 -3.02
C ILE A 45 -7.37 -7.21 -2.48
N PRO A 46 -7.64 -5.96 -2.93
CA PRO A 46 -8.69 -5.11 -2.35
C PRO A 46 -10.07 -5.77 -2.32
N GLU A 47 -10.48 -6.42 -3.41
CA GLU A 47 -11.79 -7.06 -3.54
C GLU A 47 -11.99 -8.19 -2.53
N GLN A 48 -10.93 -8.96 -2.29
CA GLN A 48 -10.95 -10.06 -1.33
C GLN A 48 -11.06 -9.55 0.10
N GLU A 49 -10.37 -8.47 0.45
CA GLU A 49 -10.47 -7.88 1.78
C GLU A 49 -11.83 -7.24 2.02
N GLU A 50 -12.37 -6.55 1.02
CA GLU A 50 -13.70 -5.96 1.11
C GLU A 50 -14.78 -7.05 1.25
N ARG A 51 -14.62 -8.20 0.59
CA ARG A 51 -15.48 -9.38 0.80
C ARG A 51 -15.43 -9.87 2.25
N VAL A 52 -14.24 -10.00 2.84
CA VAL A 52 -14.08 -10.43 4.24
C VAL A 52 -14.74 -9.45 5.21
N VAL A 53 -14.63 -8.13 4.96
CA VAL A 53 -15.28 -7.11 5.79
C VAL A 53 -16.80 -7.21 5.70
N ARG A 54 -17.36 -7.33 4.48
CA ARG A 54 -18.81 -7.50 4.30
C ARG A 54 -19.33 -8.78 4.96
N GLU A 55 -18.57 -9.86 4.91
CA GLU A 55 -18.90 -11.10 5.61
C GLU A 55 -18.91 -10.91 7.13
N ALA A 56 -17.94 -10.17 7.69
CA ALA A 56 -17.93 -9.85 9.12
C ALA A 56 -19.16 -9.01 9.52
N GLU A 57 -19.52 -8.00 8.74
CA GLU A 57 -20.69 -7.16 8.98
C GLU A 57 -22.01 -7.94 8.85
N ALA A 58 -22.14 -8.82 7.86
CA ALA A 58 -23.34 -9.61 7.63
C ALA A 58 -23.63 -10.59 8.77
N ASN A 59 -22.58 -11.13 9.40
CA ASN A 59 -22.68 -12.05 10.53
C ASN A 59 -22.78 -11.34 11.90
N THR A 60 -22.90 -10.01 11.91
CA THR A 60 -22.90 -9.20 13.13
C THR A 60 -24.23 -8.43 13.28
N PRO A 61 -24.82 -8.37 14.49
CA PRO A 61 -26.00 -7.53 14.75
C PRO A 61 -25.77 -6.07 14.35
N PRO A 62 -26.82 -5.35 13.86
CA PRO A 62 -26.68 -4.00 13.31
C PRO A 62 -25.91 -3.01 14.20
N GLU A 63 -26.11 -3.07 15.52
CA GLU A 63 -25.45 -2.21 16.50
C GLU A 63 -23.93 -2.44 16.61
N PHE A 64 -23.46 -3.63 16.24
CA PHE A 64 -22.05 -4.01 16.34
C PHE A 64 -21.30 -4.04 15.00
N ARG A 65 -21.98 -3.89 13.86
CA ARG A 65 -21.37 -3.95 12.52
C ARG A 65 -20.18 -3.00 12.33
N PRO A 66 -20.21 -1.72 12.78
CA PRO A 66 -19.05 -0.84 12.65
C PRO A 66 -17.80 -1.41 13.34
N TYR A 67 -17.97 -2.04 14.51
CA TYR A 67 -16.87 -2.67 15.24
C TYR A 67 -16.36 -3.92 14.53
N ALA A 68 -17.24 -4.76 14.00
CA ALA A 68 -16.85 -5.94 13.22
C ALA A 68 -16.05 -5.56 11.96
N SER A 69 -16.45 -4.48 11.28
CA SER A 69 -15.73 -3.92 10.13
C SER A 69 -14.29 -3.52 10.50
N VAL A 70 -14.13 -2.75 11.58
CA VAL A 70 -12.82 -2.32 12.08
C VAL A 70 -11.97 -3.51 12.50
N PHE A 71 -12.56 -4.48 13.19
CA PHE A 71 -11.88 -5.70 13.62
C PHE A 71 -11.36 -6.50 12.41
N ALA A 72 -12.21 -6.76 11.42
CA ALA A 72 -11.84 -7.50 10.21
C ALA A 72 -10.72 -6.79 9.43
N ARG A 73 -10.82 -5.46 9.23
CA ARG A 73 -9.77 -4.67 8.57
C ARG A 73 -8.46 -4.71 9.34
N THR A 74 -8.51 -4.68 10.67
CA THR A 74 -7.32 -4.78 11.52
C THR A 74 -6.66 -6.15 11.38
N LEU A 75 -7.44 -7.23 11.43
CA LEU A 75 -6.93 -8.58 11.20
C LEU A 75 -6.30 -8.74 9.81
N MET A 76 -6.91 -8.19 8.77
CA MET A 76 -6.34 -8.20 7.41
C MET A 76 -5.01 -7.45 7.37
N ARG A 77 -4.92 -6.26 7.98
CA ARG A 77 -3.69 -5.48 8.08
C ARG A 77 -2.55 -6.28 8.73
N LEU A 78 -2.79 -6.85 9.91
CA LEU A 78 -1.80 -7.67 10.61
C LEU A 78 -1.39 -8.90 9.79
N SER A 79 -2.31 -9.46 9.01
CA SER A 79 -1.99 -10.59 8.13
C SER A 79 -1.06 -10.20 7.00
N ARG A 80 -1.25 -9.02 6.42
CA ARG A 80 -0.39 -8.51 5.35
C ARG A 80 1.00 -8.21 5.89
N GLU A 81 1.08 -7.52 7.02
CA GLU A 81 2.34 -7.21 7.71
C GLU A 81 3.14 -8.51 7.90
N ARG A 82 2.52 -9.55 8.46
CA ARG A 82 3.19 -10.85 8.64
C ARG A 82 3.56 -11.56 7.33
N GLN A 83 2.69 -11.52 6.32
CA GLN A 83 3.01 -12.08 5.00
C GLN A 83 4.24 -11.40 4.38
N TYR A 84 4.32 -10.07 4.49
CA TYR A 84 5.47 -9.32 3.99
C TYR A 84 6.75 -9.64 4.75
N GLU A 85 6.72 -9.74 6.09
CA GLU A 85 7.87 -10.20 6.88
C GLU A 85 8.43 -11.52 6.35
N ARG A 86 7.56 -12.52 6.14
CA ARG A 86 7.96 -13.86 5.68
C ARG A 86 8.51 -13.86 4.26
N LEU A 87 7.92 -13.07 3.36
CA LEU A 87 8.41 -12.95 1.99
C LEU A 87 9.73 -12.16 1.94
N MET A 88 9.96 -11.23 2.86
CA MET A 88 11.21 -10.47 2.99
C MET A 88 12.35 -11.35 3.52
N ASP A 89 12.09 -12.15 4.56
CA ASP A 89 13.07 -13.09 5.14
C ASP A 89 13.57 -14.13 4.12
N SER A 90 12.74 -14.47 3.14
CA SER A 90 13.11 -15.38 2.05
C SER A 90 13.85 -14.70 0.89
N GLY A 91 14.03 -13.37 0.92
CA GLY A 91 14.64 -12.59 -0.15
C GLY A 91 13.79 -12.50 -1.43
N LEU A 92 12.61 -13.13 -1.46
CA LEU A 92 11.75 -13.26 -2.63
C LEU A 92 11.10 -11.94 -3.02
N VAL A 93 10.75 -11.08 -2.06
CA VAL A 93 10.13 -9.76 -2.36
C VAL A 93 11.04 -8.92 -3.23
N LEU A 94 12.34 -8.85 -2.90
CA LEU A 94 13.27 -8.03 -3.68
C LEU A 94 13.45 -8.60 -5.09
N VAL A 95 13.59 -9.93 -5.22
CA VAL A 95 13.72 -10.58 -6.54
C VAL A 95 12.46 -10.36 -7.38
N GLN A 96 11.27 -10.54 -6.81
CA GLN A 96 9.99 -10.33 -7.51
C GLN A 96 9.80 -8.87 -7.90
N VAL A 97 10.04 -7.93 -6.98
CA VAL A 97 9.92 -6.48 -7.25
C VAL A 97 10.89 -6.07 -8.37
N LEU A 98 12.13 -6.57 -8.36
CA LEU A 98 13.12 -6.28 -9.40
C LEU A 98 12.79 -6.95 -10.74
N GLN A 99 12.23 -8.16 -10.75
CA GLN A 99 11.81 -8.84 -11.97
C GLN A 99 10.67 -8.09 -12.67
N HIS A 100 9.67 -7.63 -11.91
CA HIS A 100 8.56 -6.83 -12.44
C HIS A 100 8.99 -5.40 -12.80
N ALA A 101 10.02 -4.86 -12.15
CA ALA A 101 10.55 -3.53 -12.47
C ALA A 101 11.39 -3.47 -13.75
N LYS A 102 11.71 -4.62 -14.36
CA LYS A 102 12.38 -4.72 -15.66
C LYS A 102 11.43 -4.70 -16.86
N GLU A 103 10.11 -4.64 -16.65
CA GLU A 103 9.17 -4.51 -17.76
C GLU A 103 9.46 -3.20 -18.53
N PRO A 104 9.70 -3.24 -19.85
CA PRO A 104 9.85 -2.03 -20.64
C PRO A 104 8.55 -1.23 -20.58
N GLN A 105 8.67 0.05 -20.25
CA GLN A 105 7.50 0.91 -20.22
C GLN A 105 6.91 1.09 -21.63
N GLY A 106 5.59 1.04 -21.70
CA GLY A 106 4.87 1.84 -22.70
C GLY A 106 5.02 3.32 -22.36
N GLN A 107 4.97 4.20 -23.37
CA GLN A 107 4.98 5.65 -23.16
C GLN A 107 3.92 6.09 -22.15
N VAL A 108 4.30 7.01 -21.25
CA VAL A 108 3.37 7.68 -20.33
C VAL A 108 2.33 8.42 -21.17
N ARG A 109 1.05 8.03 -21.06
CA ARG A 109 -0.07 8.59 -21.83
C ARG A 109 -0.92 9.55 -21.04
N THR A 110 -0.95 9.42 -19.71
CA THR A 110 -1.77 10.29 -18.87
C THR A 110 -1.02 10.69 -17.62
N LEU A 111 -0.92 12.00 -17.39
CA LEU A 111 -0.21 12.56 -16.23
C LEU A 111 -1.09 13.56 -15.49
N ALA A 112 -1.32 13.31 -14.21
CA ALA A 112 -2.09 14.16 -13.33
C ALA A 112 -1.26 15.34 -12.79
N LEU A 113 -1.85 16.52 -12.82
CA LEU A 113 -1.33 17.76 -12.27
C LEU A 113 -2.23 18.21 -11.11
N LEU A 114 -1.59 18.69 -10.04
CA LEU A 114 -2.29 19.29 -8.92
C LEU A 114 -2.61 20.77 -9.16
N PRO A 115 -3.66 21.30 -8.52
CA PRO A 115 -3.97 22.71 -8.59
C PRO A 115 -2.81 23.55 -8.03
N GLY A 116 -2.55 24.68 -8.69
CA GLY A 116 -1.48 25.60 -8.28
C GLY A 116 -0.11 25.33 -8.93
N LEU A 117 -0.01 24.38 -9.86
CA LEU A 117 1.15 24.31 -10.75
C LEU A 117 1.15 25.50 -11.72
N GLY A 118 2.28 26.20 -11.82
CA GLY A 118 2.41 27.38 -12.67
C GLY A 118 2.30 27.05 -14.17
N ARG A 119 1.96 28.04 -14.98
CA ARG A 119 1.88 27.87 -16.45
C ARG A 119 3.23 27.47 -17.05
N ASP A 120 4.31 28.06 -16.55
CA ASP A 120 5.67 27.77 -17.01
C ASP A 120 6.08 26.34 -16.62
N ASP A 121 5.82 25.93 -15.38
CA ASP A 121 6.06 24.55 -14.92
C ASP A 121 5.25 23.53 -15.74
N THR A 122 4.00 23.87 -16.09
CA THR A 122 3.15 23.01 -16.93
C THR A 122 3.74 22.82 -18.33
N GLN A 123 4.35 23.85 -18.91
CA GLN A 123 5.04 23.73 -20.20
C GLN A 123 6.28 22.85 -20.12
N VAL A 124 7.05 22.96 -19.03
CA VAL A 124 8.21 22.08 -18.77
C VAL A 124 7.76 20.62 -18.67
N VAL A 125 6.67 20.36 -17.94
CA VAL A 125 6.11 19.01 -17.81
C VAL A 125 5.63 18.48 -19.16
N ALA A 126 4.95 19.30 -19.96
CA ALA A 126 4.53 18.92 -21.32
C ALA A 126 5.72 18.59 -22.23
N ALA A 127 6.85 19.30 -22.10
CA ALA A 127 8.06 19.01 -22.87
C ALA A 127 8.73 17.69 -22.43
N LEU A 128 8.65 17.35 -21.14
CA LEU A 128 9.21 16.11 -20.60
C LEU A 128 8.35 14.88 -20.88
N TYR A 129 7.03 15.07 -21.00
CA TYR A 129 6.06 14.04 -21.33
C TYR A 129 5.24 14.45 -22.56
N PRO A 130 5.87 14.52 -23.76
CA PRO A 130 5.24 15.09 -24.95
C PRO A 130 4.04 14.30 -25.46
N GLU A 131 3.94 13.03 -25.09
CA GLU A 131 2.85 12.14 -25.49
C GLU A 131 1.79 11.96 -24.40
N ALA A 132 1.98 12.59 -23.24
CA ALA A 132 1.05 12.48 -22.13
C ALA A 132 -0.05 13.55 -22.22
N ALA A 133 -1.30 13.11 -22.11
CA ALA A 133 -2.43 13.96 -21.80
C ALA A 133 -2.32 14.44 -20.34
N LEU A 134 -2.27 15.77 -20.15
CA LEU A 134 -2.22 16.39 -18.85
C LEU A 134 -3.64 16.52 -18.28
N VAL A 135 -3.89 15.91 -17.13
CA VAL A 135 -5.21 15.90 -16.46
C VAL A 135 -5.10 16.67 -15.15
N GLN A 136 -6.07 17.52 -14.84
CA GLN A 136 -6.13 18.21 -13.55
C GLN A 136 -6.87 17.35 -12.53
N THR A 137 -6.35 17.30 -11.30
CA THR A 137 -7.01 16.62 -10.18
C THR A 137 -7.32 17.61 -9.07
N ASP A 138 -8.22 17.22 -8.16
CA ASP A 138 -8.61 18.09 -7.05
C ASP A 138 -7.52 18.16 -5.97
N ASP A 139 -6.99 17.00 -5.57
CA ASP A 139 -6.02 16.88 -4.49
C ASP A 139 -5.05 15.71 -4.68
N ALA A 140 -3.97 15.71 -3.88
CA ALA A 140 -2.91 14.72 -3.92
C ALA A 140 -3.38 13.29 -3.62
N GLY A 141 -4.34 13.14 -2.70
CA GLY A 141 -4.92 11.83 -2.36
C GLY A 141 -5.79 11.28 -3.49
N SER A 142 -6.58 12.12 -4.15
CA SER A 142 -7.34 11.75 -5.36
C SER A 142 -6.41 11.31 -6.49
N ALA A 143 -5.34 12.09 -6.75
CA ALA A 143 -4.34 11.73 -7.76
C ALA A 143 -3.67 10.39 -7.44
N CYS A 144 -3.23 10.18 -6.20
CA CYS A 144 -2.61 8.91 -5.78
C CYS A 144 -3.55 7.72 -5.95
N ARG A 145 -4.83 7.89 -5.63
CA ARG A 145 -5.85 6.85 -5.81
C ARG A 145 -6.02 6.49 -7.29
N GLN A 146 -6.15 7.49 -8.16
CA GLN A 146 -6.32 7.26 -9.60
C GLN A 146 -5.10 6.58 -10.23
N VAL A 147 -3.88 6.90 -9.77
CA VAL A 147 -2.65 6.18 -10.18
C VAL A 147 -2.71 4.72 -9.72
N ALA A 148 -3.08 4.48 -8.46
CA ALA A 148 -3.17 3.12 -7.90
C ALA A 148 -4.23 2.26 -8.61
N GLU A 149 -5.33 2.88 -9.05
CA GLU A 149 -6.41 2.24 -9.82
C GLU A 149 -6.06 2.05 -11.30
N GLY A 150 -5.00 2.69 -11.80
CA GLY A 150 -4.57 2.62 -13.21
C GLY A 150 -5.38 3.51 -14.16
N SER A 151 -6.19 4.43 -13.63
CA SER A 151 -6.95 5.40 -14.42
C SER A 151 -6.06 6.49 -15.04
N ILE A 152 -4.91 6.75 -14.41
CA ILE A 152 -3.84 7.64 -14.88
C ILE A 152 -2.49 6.93 -14.70
N ASP A 153 -1.52 7.24 -15.55
CA ASP A 153 -0.22 6.59 -15.46
C ASP A 153 0.58 7.17 -14.30
N TYR A 154 0.77 8.49 -14.28
CA TYR A 154 1.53 9.21 -13.25
C TYR A 154 0.76 10.36 -12.62
N ALA A 155 1.13 10.71 -11.39
CA ALA A 155 0.75 11.96 -10.74
C ALA A 155 1.98 12.78 -10.37
N LEU A 156 1.89 14.10 -10.55
CA LEU A 156 2.95 15.04 -10.20
C LEU A 156 2.65 15.68 -8.83
N LEU A 157 3.41 15.28 -7.82
CA LEU A 157 3.18 15.68 -6.42
C LEU A 157 4.34 16.52 -5.88
N PRO A 158 4.08 17.60 -5.13
CA PRO A 158 5.14 18.40 -4.53
C PRO A 158 5.86 17.60 -3.43
N PHE A 159 7.14 17.92 -3.20
CA PHE A 159 7.87 17.36 -2.06
C PHE A 159 7.36 17.96 -0.75
N THR A 160 6.53 17.19 -0.03
CA THR A 160 6.00 17.53 1.30
C THR A 160 6.10 16.33 2.22
N GLU A 161 5.90 16.51 3.53
CA GLU A 161 5.84 15.40 4.48
C GLU A 161 4.70 14.42 4.16
N GLU A 162 3.58 14.94 3.65
CA GLU A 162 2.42 14.15 3.25
C GLU A 162 2.72 13.20 2.07
N LEU A 163 3.69 13.53 1.21
CA LEU A 163 4.06 12.68 0.07
C LEU A 163 4.44 11.27 0.52
N VAL A 164 5.27 11.13 1.55
CA VAL A 164 5.73 9.83 2.04
C VAL A 164 4.55 8.98 2.51
N PHE A 165 3.62 9.61 3.25
CA PHE A 165 2.41 8.95 3.72
C PHE A 165 1.50 8.52 2.56
N LEU A 166 1.34 9.35 1.53
CA LEU A 166 0.52 9.04 0.36
C LEU A 166 1.12 7.90 -0.47
N LEU A 167 2.44 7.89 -0.65
CA LEU A 167 3.15 6.80 -1.34
C LEU A 167 2.93 5.46 -0.62
N GLU A 168 3.06 5.43 0.71
CA GLU A 168 2.84 4.23 1.50
C GLU A 168 1.37 3.77 1.44
N LYS A 169 0.44 4.70 1.68
CA LYS A 169 -1.00 4.43 1.70
C LYS A 169 -1.53 3.85 0.39
N HIS A 170 -1.00 4.32 -0.74
CA HIS A 170 -1.44 3.91 -2.07
C HIS A 170 -0.47 2.96 -2.79
N ALA A 171 0.59 2.51 -2.11
CA ALA A 171 1.64 1.64 -2.65
C ALA A 171 2.25 2.16 -3.97
N LEU A 172 2.59 3.44 -4.00
CA LEU A 172 3.13 4.14 -5.17
C LEU A 172 4.66 4.27 -5.11
N TYR A 173 5.26 4.49 -6.27
CA TYR A 173 6.71 4.56 -6.47
C TYR A 173 7.09 5.88 -7.13
N VAL A 174 8.16 6.49 -6.64
CA VAL A 174 8.76 7.66 -7.27
C VAL A 174 9.49 7.24 -8.54
N GLN A 175 9.12 7.87 -9.65
CA GLN A 175 9.64 7.60 -11.01
C GLN A 175 10.68 8.64 -11.42
N ALA A 176 10.43 9.90 -11.08
CA ALA A 176 11.31 11.00 -11.41
C ALA A 176 11.20 12.12 -10.37
N CYS A 177 12.30 12.84 -10.18
CA CYS A 177 12.35 14.09 -9.43
C CYS A 177 12.51 15.25 -10.43
N LEU A 178 11.62 16.23 -10.32
CA LEU A 178 11.49 17.32 -11.27
C LEU A 178 11.79 18.65 -10.55
N PRO A 179 12.89 19.34 -10.89
CA PRO A 179 13.26 20.61 -10.30
C PRO A 179 12.50 21.76 -10.99
N LEU A 180 11.19 21.83 -10.75
CA LEU A 180 10.32 22.93 -11.19
C LEU A 180 10.50 24.13 -10.24
N ASN A 181 9.54 25.07 -10.21
CA ASN A 181 9.52 26.16 -9.22
C ASN A 181 9.76 25.70 -7.76
N ARG A 182 9.39 24.46 -7.45
CA ARG A 182 9.79 23.66 -6.28
C ARG A 182 10.00 22.21 -6.74
N ARG A 183 10.52 21.36 -5.85
CA ARG A 183 10.69 19.93 -6.18
C ARG A 183 9.33 19.23 -6.27
N TYR A 184 9.10 18.58 -7.40
CA TYR A 184 7.98 17.68 -7.61
C TYR A 184 8.49 16.27 -7.90
N PHE A 185 7.67 15.28 -7.60
CA PHE A 185 7.90 13.88 -7.93
C PHE A 185 6.81 13.39 -8.86
N ALA A 186 7.23 12.74 -9.95
CA ALA A 186 6.32 11.90 -10.73
C ALA A 186 6.19 10.57 -10.00
N VAL A 187 4.97 10.18 -9.64
CA VAL A 187 4.69 8.93 -8.91
C VAL A 187 3.83 8.02 -9.76
N GLY A 188 4.13 6.72 -9.74
CA GLY A 188 3.45 5.68 -10.52
C GLY A 188 3.14 4.44 -9.68
N SER A 189 2.28 3.56 -10.18
CA SER A 189 1.81 2.36 -9.46
C SER A 189 2.75 1.15 -9.56
N LYS A 190 3.80 1.23 -10.39
CA LYS A 190 4.81 0.18 -10.55
C LYS A 190 6.20 0.75 -10.28
N LEU A 191 7.08 0.00 -9.61
CA LEU A 191 8.50 0.33 -9.60
C LEU A 191 9.06 0.10 -11.00
N ILE A 192 9.75 1.09 -11.58
CA ILE A 192 10.37 0.97 -12.90
C ILE A 192 11.86 1.23 -12.75
N LEU A 193 12.68 0.35 -13.34
CA LEU A 193 14.12 0.51 -13.40
C LEU A 193 14.50 0.87 -14.84
N PRO A 194 15.21 2.01 -15.06
CA PRO A 194 15.70 2.32 -16.39
C PRO A 194 16.64 1.20 -16.86
N SER A 195 16.48 0.75 -18.10
CA SER A 195 17.27 -0.35 -18.66
C SER A 195 18.68 0.07 -19.07
N ASP A 196 18.96 1.37 -19.08
CA ASP A 196 20.20 2.02 -19.52
C ASP A 196 21.15 2.43 -18.37
N VAL A 197 20.78 2.20 -17.11
CA VAL A 197 21.65 2.50 -15.95
C VAL A 197 22.58 1.35 -15.59
N GLN A 198 23.87 1.68 -15.40
CA GLN A 198 24.92 0.72 -15.04
C GLN A 198 24.81 0.18 -13.61
N SER A 199 24.15 0.90 -12.70
CA SER A 199 23.92 0.47 -11.33
C SER A 199 22.71 1.17 -10.72
N VAL A 200 21.91 0.45 -9.94
CA VAL A 200 20.85 1.01 -9.11
C VAL A 200 21.18 0.73 -7.64
N ARG A 201 21.01 1.74 -6.79
CA ARG A 201 21.21 1.63 -5.34
C ARG A 201 19.86 1.74 -4.64
N PHE A 202 19.51 0.73 -3.86
CA PHE A 202 18.35 0.76 -2.98
C PHE A 202 18.82 0.95 -1.56
N LEU A 203 18.24 1.93 -0.86
CA LEU A 203 18.35 2.04 0.59
C LEU A 203 17.09 1.42 1.18
N ILE A 204 17.22 0.22 1.76
CA ILE A 204 16.13 -0.49 2.39
C ILE A 204 16.35 -0.40 3.89
N GLN A 205 15.50 0.35 4.58
CA GLN A 205 15.52 0.42 6.03
C GLN A 205 14.55 -0.61 6.59
N ILE A 206 15.10 -1.74 7.03
CA ILE A 206 14.33 -2.77 7.73
C ILE A 206 14.30 -2.37 9.20
N LYS A 207 13.13 -1.97 9.71
CA LYS A 207 12.94 -1.86 11.16
C LYS A 207 12.72 -3.27 11.69
N THR A 208 13.76 -3.88 12.24
CA THR A 208 13.61 -5.08 13.05
C THR A 208 12.77 -4.70 14.26
N VAL A 209 11.60 -5.30 14.43
CA VAL A 209 10.89 -5.25 15.71
C VAL A 209 11.74 -6.09 16.66
N GLU A 210 12.50 -5.43 17.54
CA GLU A 210 13.15 -6.11 18.66
C GLU A 210 12.05 -6.81 19.46
N THR A 211 12.13 -8.15 19.51
CA THR A 211 11.32 -9.00 20.37
C THR A 211 11.46 -8.56 21.81
N LEU A 212 10.40 -7.95 22.35
CA LEU A 212 10.12 -7.81 23.78
C LEU A 212 9.47 -9.09 24.31
#